data_AF-A0A2D5GBI8-F1
#
_entry.id   AF-A0A2D5GBI8-F1
#
_cell.length_a   1.000
_cell.length_b   1.000
_cell.length_c   1.000
_cell.angle_alpha   90.00
_cell.angle_beta   90.00
_cell.angle_gamma   90.00
#
_symmetry.space_group_name_H-M   'P 1'
#
loop_
_entity.id
_entity.type
_entity.pdbx_description
1 polymer ?
#
loop_
_entity_poly.entity_id
_entity_poly.type
_entity_poly.pdbx_seq_one_letter_code
_entity_poly.pdbx_strand_id
1 'polypeptide(L)'
;MNFFDQWVAECQKVAKTFTEATDWQAYESTGALVAGEAKLAEKAVQQQARFYADSADQVSQHCLAMVKKTDLANIAESNYSFFCEQQIRVSNLYLSALDLASEAKGLVDQHVNKAFTR
;
A
#
# COMPACT_ATOMS: atom_id res chain seq x y z
N MET A 1 10.20 34.78 33.81
CA MET A 1 10.13 33.50 33.08
C MET A 1 9.97 33.85 31.61
N ASN A 2 10.89 33.44 30.74
CA ASN A 2 10.79 33.79 29.31
C ASN A 2 9.80 32.84 28.60
N PHE A 3 9.40 33.18 27.38
CA PHE A 3 8.49 32.36 26.57
C PHE A 3 8.95 30.91 26.42
N PHE A 4 10.26 30.69 26.32
CA PHE A 4 10.88 29.37 26.18
C PHE A 4 10.73 28.54 27.45
N ASP A 5 10.97 29.13 28.62
CA ASP A 5 10.77 28.48 29.93
C ASP A 5 9.30 28.07 30.13
N GLN A 6 8.37 28.92 29.68
CA GLN A 6 6.94 28.69 29.76
C GLN A 6 6.47 27.61 28.78
N TRP A 7 7.02 27.62 27.56
CA TRP A 7 6.79 26.57 26.58
C TRP A 7 7.30 25.20 27.06
N VAL A 8 8.50 25.13 27.64
CA VAL A 8 9.06 23.89 28.20
C VAL A 8 8.22 23.39 29.37
N ALA A 9 7.79 24.27 30.28
CA ALA A 9 6.96 23.89 31.42
C ALA A 9 5.59 23.34 30.99
N GLU A 10 4.94 23.95 29.98
CA GLU A 10 3.68 23.45 29.43
C GLU A 10 3.89 22.11 28.69
N CYS A 11 4.97 21.94 27.93
CA CYS A 11 5.32 20.66 27.31
C CYS A 11 5.53 19.55 28.36
N GLN A 12 6.24 19.84 29.46
CA GLN A 12 6.45 18.88 30.55
C GLN A 12 5.13 18.52 31.24
N LYS A 13 4.25 19.51 31.42
CA LYS A 13 2.93 19.30 32.03
C LYS A 13 2.04 18.41 31.16
N VAL A 14 1.97 18.70 29.85
CA VAL A 14 1.25 17.87 28.88
C VAL A 14 1.82 16.47 28.82
N ALA A 15 3.15 16.32 28.71
CA ALA A 15 3.81 15.02 28.68
C ALA A 15 3.51 14.22 29.94
N LYS A 16 3.56 14.84 31.12
CA LYS A 16 3.25 14.18 32.40
C LYS A 16 1.79 13.75 32.48
N THR A 17 0.84 14.62 32.15
CA THR A 17 -0.59 14.27 32.12
C THR A 17 -0.89 13.16 31.12
N PHE A 18 -0.22 13.16 29.96
CA PHE A 18 -0.38 12.13 28.95
C PHE A 18 0.23 10.78 29.37
N THR A 19 1.42 10.81 29.99
CA THR A 19 2.09 9.64 30.56
C THR A 19 1.24 9.01 31.65
N GLU A 20 0.71 9.82 32.58
CA GLU A 20 -0.11 9.34 33.70
C GLU A 20 -1.48 8.82 33.24
N ALA A 21 -2.05 9.35 32.15
CA ALA A 21 -3.37 8.95 31.65
C ALA A 21 -3.34 7.75 30.69
N THR A 22 -2.26 7.58 29.91
CA THR A 22 -2.21 6.62 28.79
C THR A 22 -0.96 5.75 28.73
N ASP A 23 0.02 5.94 29.63
CA ASP A 23 1.32 5.25 29.64
C ASP A 23 2.00 5.23 28.25
N TRP A 24 1.88 6.33 27.50
CA TRP A 24 2.34 6.47 26.10
C TRP A 24 1.70 5.51 25.08
N GLN A 25 0.90 4.53 25.49
CA GLN A 25 0.35 3.50 24.61
C GLN A 25 -0.48 4.08 23.46
N ALA A 26 -1.25 5.14 23.72
CA ALA A 26 -2.02 5.81 22.68
C ALA A 26 -1.09 6.44 21.62
N TYR A 27 -0.01 7.10 22.04
CA TYR A 27 0.95 7.74 21.13
C TYR A 27 1.75 6.70 20.35
N GLU A 28 2.25 5.65 21.02
CA GLU A 28 2.95 4.55 20.37
C GLU A 28 2.05 3.81 19.36
N SER A 29 0.79 3.57 19.72
CA SER A 29 -0.15 2.87 18.85
C SER A 29 -0.53 3.72 17.62
N THR A 30 -0.77 5.03 17.79
CA THR A 30 -0.97 5.94 16.66
C THR A 30 0.28 6.05 15.78
N GLY A 31 1.46 6.15 16.37
CA GLY A 31 2.72 6.18 15.61
C GLY A 31 2.94 4.89 14.80
N ALA A 32 2.68 3.74 15.40
CA ALA A 32 2.76 2.43 14.73
C ALA A 32 1.73 2.28 13.61
N LEU A 33 0.49 2.77 13.82
CA LEU A 33 -0.56 2.78 12.79
C LEU A 33 -0.14 3.62 11.57
N VAL A 34 0.30 4.86 11.78
CA VAL A 34 0.74 5.76 10.69
C VAL A 34 1.93 5.17 9.94
N ALA A 35 2.90 4.60 10.65
CA ALA A 35 4.04 3.93 10.01
C ALA A 35 3.61 2.68 9.20
N GLY A 36 2.61 1.95 9.69
CA GLY A 36 2.02 0.82 8.99
C GLY A 36 1.26 1.24 7.72
N GLU A 37 0.43 2.28 7.80
CA GLU A 37 -0.27 2.87 6.65
C GLU A 37 0.71 3.36 5.58
N ALA A 38 1.80 4.04 5.97
CA ALA A 38 2.84 4.48 5.05
C ALA A 38 3.49 3.31 4.30
N LYS A 39 3.79 2.20 5.00
CA LYS A 39 4.33 0.98 4.38
C LYS A 39 3.34 0.34 3.41
N LEU A 40 2.04 0.33 3.73
CA LEU A 40 1.02 -0.19 2.84
C LEU A 40 0.87 0.67 1.58
N ALA A 41 0.89 1.99 1.73
CA ALA A 41 0.87 2.91 0.61
C ALA A 41 2.10 2.71 -0.30
N GLU A 42 3.30 2.55 0.29
CA GLU A 42 4.51 2.24 -0.45
C GLU A 42 4.39 0.92 -1.23
N LYS A 43 3.92 -0.15 -0.58
CA LYS A 43 3.67 -1.44 -1.25
C LYS A 43 2.69 -1.30 -2.42
N ALA A 44 1.57 -0.58 -2.22
CA ALA A 44 0.56 -0.38 -3.25
C ALA A 44 1.13 0.35 -4.47
N VAL A 45 1.88 1.44 -4.24
CA VAL A 45 2.53 2.21 -5.31
C VAL A 45 3.56 1.35 -6.05
N GLN A 46 4.38 0.57 -5.34
CA GLN A 46 5.36 -0.32 -5.96
C GLN A 46 4.70 -1.41 -6.82
N GLN A 47 3.60 -2.02 -6.33
CA GLN A 47 2.85 -3.02 -7.08
C GLN A 47 2.25 -2.43 -8.36
N GLN A 48 1.63 -1.24 -8.26
CA GLN A 48 1.02 -0.56 -9.40
C GLN A 48 2.07 -0.13 -10.44
N ALA A 49 3.21 0.41 -9.99
CA ALA A 49 4.30 0.80 -10.87
C ALA A 49 4.87 -0.38 -11.64
N ARG A 50 5.11 -1.52 -10.97
CA ARG A 50 5.58 -2.76 -11.61
C ARG A 50 4.56 -3.27 -12.63
N PHE A 51 3.28 -3.31 -12.25
CA PHE A 51 2.22 -3.76 -13.16
C PHE A 51 2.21 -2.96 -14.47
N TYR A 52 2.22 -1.63 -14.40
CA TYR A 52 2.19 -0.80 -15.61
C TYR A 52 3.46 -0.93 -16.46
N ALA A 53 4.64 -0.99 -15.82
CA ALA A 53 5.90 -1.18 -16.53
C ALA A 53 5.92 -2.52 -17.29
N ASP A 54 5.55 -3.61 -16.61
CA ASP A 54 5.53 -4.95 -17.19
C ASP A 54 4.47 -5.09 -18.29
N SER A 55 3.28 -4.49 -18.10
CA SER A 55 2.23 -4.48 -19.12
C SER A 55 2.63 -3.71 -20.36
N ALA A 56 3.31 -2.56 -20.22
CA ALA A 56 3.79 -1.78 -21.37
C ALA A 56 4.82 -2.56 -22.19
N ASP A 57 5.77 -3.22 -21.53
CA ASP A 57 6.78 -4.05 -22.19
C ASP A 57 6.13 -5.24 -22.93
N GLN A 58 5.18 -5.93 -22.30
CA GLN A 58 4.47 -7.04 -22.93
C GLN A 58 3.64 -6.63 -24.14
N VAL A 59 2.92 -5.51 -24.07
CA VAL A 59 2.18 -4.98 -25.23
C VAL A 59 3.14 -4.69 -26.37
N SER A 60 4.28 -4.04 -26.08
CA SER A 60 5.31 -3.76 -27.07
C SER A 60 5.85 -5.04 -27.72
N GLN A 61 6.20 -6.04 -26.91
CA GLN A 61 6.68 -7.34 -27.39
C GLN A 61 5.64 -8.07 -28.22
N HIS A 62 4.36 -8.05 -27.80
CA HIS A 62 3.26 -8.62 -28.55
C HIS A 62 3.09 -7.94 -29.92
N CYS A 63 3.08 -6.61 -29.95
CA CYS A 63 3.03 -5.86 -31.22
C CYS A 63 4.20 -6.22 -32.14
N LEU A 64 5.43 -6.28 -31.63
CA LEU A 64 6.61 -6.67 -32.41
C LEU A 64 6.52 -8.11 -32.93
N ALA A 65 5.97 -9.04 -32.14
CA ALA A 65 5.75 -10.41 -32.56
C ALA A 65 4.69 -10.50 -33.67
N MET A 66 3.64 -9.67 -33.59
CA MET A 66 2.53 -9.64 -34.54
C MET A 66 2.93 -9.07 -35.91
N VAL A 67 3.81 -8.06 -35.96
CA VAL A 67 4.29 -7.45 -37.22
C VAL A 67 4.97 -8.47 -38.15
N LYS A 68 5.53 -9.55 -37.59
CA LYS A 68 6.23 -10.59 -38.36
C LYS A 68 5.30 -11.71 -38.85
N LYS A 69 4.03 -11.70 -38.45
CA LYS A 69 3.06 -12.75 -38.81
C LYS A 69 2.27 -12.34 -40.04
N THR A 70 2.10 -13.29 -40.96
CA THR A 70 1.33 -13.11 -42.21
C THR A 70 0.09 -14.00 -42.26
N ASP A 71 0.02 -15.03 -41.43
CA ASP A 71 -1.12 -15.95 -41.35
C ASP A 71 -2.17 -15.45 -40.35
N LEU A 72 -3.38 -15.25 -40.85
CA LEU A 72 -4.53 -14.73 -40.10
C LEU A 72 -4.95 -15.65 -38.95
N ALA A 73 -4.83 -16.98 -39.09
CA ALA A 73 -5.20 -17.92 -38.03
C ALA A 73 -4.24 -17.78 -36.84
N ASN A 74 -2.94 -17.77 -37.12
CA ASN A 74 -1.88 -17.59 -36.13
C ASN A 74 -1.91 -16.21 -35.45
N ILE A 75 -2.33 -15.17 -36.18
CA ILE A 75 -2.57 -13.81 -35.65
C ILE A 75 -3.72 -13.83 -34.64
N ALA A 76 -4.85 -14.46 -35.00
CA ALA A 76 -6.02 -14.53 -34.13
C ALA A 76 -5.72 -15.29 -32.83
N GLU A 77 -5.06 -16.46 -32.93
CA GLU A 77 -4.66 -17.25 -31.77
C GLU A 77 -3.71 -16.47 -30.85
N SER A 78 -2.73 -15.76 -31.40
CA SER A 78 -1.77 -14.99 -30.59
C SER A 78 -2.43 -13.81 -29.87
N ASN A 79 -3.36 -13.12 -30.52
CA ASN A 79 -4.13 -12.06 -29.86
C ASN A 79 -5.01 -12.61 -28.73
N TYR A 80 -5.64 -13.78 -28.96
CA TYR A 80 -6.45 -14.43 -27.93
C TYR A 80 -5.61 -14.84 -26.72
N SER A 81 -4.47 -15.52 -26.95
CA SER A 81 -3.56 -15.93 -25.87
C SER A 81 -3.05 -14.72 -25.08
N PHE A 82 -2.63 -13.66 -25.79
CA PHE A 82 -2.19 -12.42 -25.17
C PHE A 82 -3.28 -11.80 -24.29
N PHE A 83 -4.53 -11.75 -24.77
CA PHE A 83 -5.64 -11.22 -23.98
C PHE A 83 -5.91 -12.04 -22.72
N CYS A 84 -5.90 -13.38 -22.82
CA CYS A 84 -6.06 -14.26 -21.66
C CYS A 84 -4.96 -14.03 -20.61
N GLU A 85 -3.70 -13.87 -21.04
CA GLU A 85 -2.59 -13.56 -20.14
C GLU A 85 -2.75 -12.20 -19.46
N GLN A 86 -3.18 -11.17 -20.18
CA GLN A 86 -3.46 -9.86 -19.59
C GLN A 86 -4.61 -9.94 -18.57
N GLN A 87 -5.66 -10.72 -18.85
CA GLN A 87 -6.77 -10.92 -17.93
C GLN A 87 -6.32 -11.59 -16.62
N ILE A 88 -5.46 -12.61 -16.70
CA ILE A 88 -4.88 -13.27 -15.52
C ILE A 88 -4.07 -12.27 -14.70
N ARG A 89 -3.26 -11.43 -15.34
CA ARG A 89 -2.46 -10.40 -14.64
C ARG A 89 -3.31 -9.36 -13.93
N VAL A 90 -4.35 -8.85 -14.58
CA VAL A 90 -5.30 -7.91 -13.96
C VAL A 90 -5.99 -8.56 -12.75
N SER A 91 -6.37 -9.84 -12.88
CA SER A 91 -6.96 -10.59 -11.77
C SER A 91 -6.00 -10.73 -10.60
N ASN A 92 -4.71 -11.01 -10.86
CA ASN A 92 -3.69 -11.08 -9.82
C ASN A 92 -3.41 -9.74 -9.15
N LEU A 93 -3.45 -8.63 -9.91
CA LEU A 93 -3.35 -7.28 -9.34
C LEU A 93 -4.52 -7.00 -8.40
N TYR A 94 -5.74 -7.38 -8.80
CA TYR A 94 -6.93 -7.22 -7.98
C TYR A 94 -6.85 -8.04 -6.68
N LEU A 95 -6.39 -9.30 -6.75
CA LEU A 95 -6.15 -10.12 -5.56
C LEU A 95 -5.10 -9.48 -4.63
N SER A 96 -4.00 -8.98 -5.19
CA SER A 96 -2.96 -8.30 -4.41
C SER A 96 -3.51 -7.04 -3.71
N ALA A 97 -4.42 -6.31 -4.34
CA ALA A 97 -5.09 -5.16 -3.74
C ALA A 97 -6.02 -5.57 -2.57
N LEU A 98 -6.72 -6.70 -2.68
CA LEU A 98 -7.53 -7.26 -1.59
C LEU A 98 -6.66 -7.72 -0.41
N ASP A 99 -5.49 -8.29 -0.68
CA ASP A 99 -4.53 -8.66 0.35
C ASP A 99 -4.04 -7.40 1.10
N LEU A 100 -3.70 -6.33 0.38
CA LEU A 100 -3.32 -5.04 0.99
C LEU A 100 -4.45 -4.45 1.84
N ALA A 101 -5.71 -4.53 1.38
CA ALA A 101 -6.86 -4.09 2.17
C ALA A 101 -7.06 -4.93 3.44
N SER A 102 -6.77 -6.23 3.36
CA SER A 102 -6.81 -7.14 4.51
C SER A 102 -5.68 -6.83 5.50
N GLU A 103 -4.47 -6.53 5.02
CA GLU A 103 -3.37 -6.04 5.86
C GLU A 103 -3.72 -4.71 6.54
N ALA A 104 -4.34 -3.76 5.82
CA ALA A 104 -4.79 -2.48 6.37
C ALA A 104 -5.80 -2.67 7.50
N LYS A 105 -6.78 -3.55 7.29
CA LYS A 105 -7.74 -3.93 8.33
C LYS A 105 -7.04 -4.51 9.55
N GLY A 106 -6.08 -5.42 9.35
CA GLY A 106 -5.29 -6.00 10.44
C GLY A 106 -4.52 -4.95 11.25
N LEU A 107 -3.93 -3.95 10.61
CA LEU A 107 -3.27 -2.83 11.29
C LEU A 107 -4.26 -2.02 12.14
N VAL A 108 -5.43 -1.70 11.58
CA VAL A 108 -6.48 -0.98 12.31
C VAL A 108 -6.94 -1.79 13.53
N ASP A 109 -7.27 -3.06 13.34
CA ASP A 109 -7.73 -3.95 14.42
C ASP A 109 -6.66 -4.10 15.52
N GLN A 110 -5.38 -4.12 15.16
CA GLN A 110 -4.26 -4.25 16.10
C GLN A 110 -3.99 -2.96 16.89
N HIS A 111 -4.03 -1.80 16.23
CA HIS A 111 -3.54 -0.56 16.82
C HIS A 111 -4.66 0.32 17.38
N VAL A 112 -5.85 0.32 16.77
CA VAL A 112 -6.99 1.08 17.31
C VAL A 112 -7.49 0.46 18.61
N ASN A 113 -7.62 -0.87 18.67
CA ASN A 113 -8.02 -1.52 19.93
C ASN A 113 -7.00 -1.29 21.05
N LYS A 114 -5.69 -1.36 20.76
CA LYS A 114 -4.67 -1.05 21.77
C LYS A 114 -4.66 0.40 22.25
N ALA A 115 -5.10 1.34 21.41
CA ALA A 115 -5.17 2.76 21.79
C ALA A 115 -6.37 3.08 22.72
N PHE A 116 -7.41 2.23 22.73
CA PHE A 116 -8.68 2.54 23.41
C PHE A 116 -9.18 1.47 24.39
N THR A 117 -8.57 0.29 24.45
CA THR A 117 -8.93 -0.75 25.44
C THR A 117 -7.89 -0.76 26.57
N ARG A 118 -8.33 -0.47 27.79
CA ARG A 118 -7.57 -0.60 29.05
C ARG A 118 -7.41 -2.06 29.45
#